data_AF-A0A517X2Y4-F1
#
_entry.id   AF-A0A517X2Y4-F1
#
_cell.length_a   1.000
_cell.length_b   1.000
_cell.length_c   1.000
_cell.angle_alpha   90.00
_cell.angle_beta   90.00
_cell.angle_gamma   90.00
#
_symmetry.space_group_name_H-M   'P 1'
#
loop_
_entity.id
_entity.type
_entity.pdbx_description
1 polymer ?
#
loop_
_entity_poly.entity_id
_entity_poly.type
_entity_poly.pdbx_seq_one_letter_code
_entity_poly.pdbx_strand_id
1 'polypeptide(L)'
;MYPINESIQVALMIGCSFCSIGLIAWFFSSRPKAYIRTFVPKDEMREVARSLLRDEQWTSAMRKMAKLQIGLGIILAFIVLLFSFSW
;
A
#
# COMPACT_ATOMS: atom_id res chain seq x y z
N MET A 1 -0.74 31.33 13.82
CA MET A 1 -0.64 30.15 12.94
C MET A 1 0.84 29.85 12.78
N TYR A 2 1.39 28.90 13.54
CA TYR A 2 2.79 28.52 13.39
C TYR A 2 2.95 27.78 12.05
N PRO A 3 3.95 28.11 11.22
CA PRO A 3 4.18 27.36 9.99
C PRO A 3 4.51 25.93 10.41
N ILE A 4 3.62 25.00 10.10
CA ILE A 4 3.94 23.58 10.15
C ILE A 4 5.13 23.43 9.21
N ASN A 5 6.31 23.10 9.74
CA ASN A 5 7.53 22.91 8.95
C ASN A 5 7.19 22.01 7.76
N GLU A 6 7.55 22.44 6.54
CA GLU A 6 7.25 21.70 5.29
C GLU A 6 7.66 20.22 5.40
N SER A 7 8.74 19.93 6.13
CA SER A 7 9.22 18.59 6.44
C SER A 7 8.20 17.70 7.16
N ILE A 8 7.40 18.27 8.08
CA ILE A 8 6.32 17.57 8.77
C ILE A 8 5.17 17.28 7.80
N GLN A 9 4.84 18.23 6.91
CA GLN A 9 3.82 18.02 5.88
C GLN A 9 4.24 16.92 4.91
N VAL A 10 5.50 16.92 4.47
CA VAL A 10 6.06 15.88 3.59
C VAL A 10 6.04 14.52 4.28
N ALA A 11 6.44 14.43 5.56
CA ALA A 11 6.39 13.19 6.33
C ALA A 11 4.97 12.62 6.41
N LEU A 12 3.99 13.48 6.70
CA LEU A 12 2.57 13.09 6.76
C LEU A 12 2.04 12.67 5.39
N MET A 13 2.38 13.38 4.32
CA MET A 13 1.98 13.02 2.95
C MET A 13 2.55 11.66 2.53
N ILE A 14 3.83 11.40 2.82
CA ILE A 14 4.47 10.11 2.54
C ILE A 14 3.77 9.01 3.36
N GLY A 15 3.61 9.19 4.66
CA GLY A 15 2.92 8.23 5.52
C GLY A 15 1.50 7.92 5.05
N CYS A 16 0.70 8.95 4.75
CA CYS A 16 -0.67 8.80 4.26
C CYS A 16 -0.73 8.09 2.90
N SER A 17 0.20 8.37 1.98
CA SER A 17 0.25 7.73 0.67
C SER A 17 0.53 6.24 0.80
N PHE A 18 1.56 5.87 1.57
CA PHE A 18 1.92 4.46 1.78
C PHE A 18 0.83 3.69 2.56
N CYS A 19 0.23 4.30 3.58
CA CYS A 19 -0.92 3.72 4.28
C CYS A 19 -2.11 3.51 3.35
N SER A 20 -2.40 4.47 2.46
CA SER A 20 -3.51 4.34 1.50
C SER A 20 -3.28 3.18 0.53
N ILE A 21 -2.05 3.04 0.01
CA ILE A 21 -1.70 1.91 -0.86
C ILE A 21 -1.80 0.58 -0.10
N GLY A 22 -1.31 0.53 1.15
CA GLY A 22 -1.41 -0.66 2.00
C GLY A 22 -2.85 -1.07 2.30
N LEU A 23 -3.74 -0.10 2.57
CA LEU A 23 -5.18 -0.34 2.76
C LEU A 23 -5.85 -0.84 1.49
N ILE A 24 -5.49 -0.29 0.33
CA ILE A 24 -5.99 -0.75 -0.97
C ILE A 24 -5.53 -2.20 -1.23
N ALA A 25 -4.26 -2.51 -0.98
CA ALA A 25 -3.72 -3.86 -1.09
C ALA A 25 -4.42 -4.84 -0.13
N TRP A 26 -4.72 -4.40 1.10
CA TRP A 26 -5.48 -5.20 2.07
C TRP A 26 -6.94 -5.40 1.65
N PHE A 27 -7.59 -4.37 1.10
CA PHE A 27 -8.96 -4.47 0.59
C PHE A 27 -9.04 -5.46 -0.59
N PHE A 28 -8.07 -5.40 -1.49
CA PHE A 28 -7.99 -6.32 -2.63
C PHE A 28 -7.52 -7.73 -2.25
N SER A 29 -6.80 -7.91 -1.14
CA SER A 29 -6.46 -9.23 -0.57
C SER A 29 -7.72 -10.08 -0.35
N SER A 30 -8.77 -9.51 0.23
CA SER A 30 -10.04 -10.23 0.46
C SER A 30 -10.96 -10.28 -0.76
N ARG A 31 -10.64 -9.55 -1.84
CA ARG A 31 -11.48 -9.42 -3.04
C ARG A 31 -10.67 -9.61 -4.34
N PRO A 32 -10.04 -10.80 -4.54
CA PRO A 32 -9.24 -11.07 -5.74
C PRO A 32 -10.02 -10.86 -7.04
N LYS A 33 -11.32 -11.19 -7.06
CA LYS A 33 -12.20 -10.95 -8.23
C LYS A 33 -12.32 -9.47 -8.62
N ALA A 34 -12.35 -8.57 -7.63
CA ALA A 34 -12.45 -7.13 -7.87
C ALA A 34 -11.11 -6.56 -8.37
N TYR A 35 -9.99 -7.05 -7.83
CA TYR A 35 -8.65 -6.67 -8.30
C TYR A 35 -8.46 -7.05 -9.77
N ILE A 36 -8.74 -8.30 -10.11
CA ILE A 36 -8.57 -8.81 -11.48
C ILE A 36 -9.45 -8.03 -12.45
N ARG A 37 -10.70 -7.74 -12.06
CA ARG A 37 -11.61 -6.96 -12.90
C ARG A 37 -11.13 -5.52 -13.16
N THR A 38 -10.37 -4.94 -12.23
CA THR A 38 -9.93 -3.55 -12.28
C THR A 38 -8.59 -3.40 -13.00
N PHE A 39 -7.66 -4.34 -12.80
CA PHE A 39 -6.27 -4.22 -13.25
C PHE A 39 -5.87 -5.18 -14.38
N VAL A 40 -6.64 -6.24 -14.64
CA VAL A 40 -6.30 -7.23 -15.68
C VAL A 40 -7.13 -6.96 -16.94
N PRO A 41 -6.51 -6.85 -18.12
CA PRO A 41 -7.23 -6.71 -19.39
C PRO A 41 -8.13 -7.93 -19.67
N LYS A 42 -9.27 -7.70 -20.35
CA LYS A 42 -10.37 -8.68 -20.48
C LYS A 42 -9.95 -9.98 -21.18
N ASP A 43 -8.97 -9.85 -22.05
CA ASP A 43 -8.30 -10.86 -22.86
C ASP A 43 -7.53 -11.87 -21.99
N GLU A 44 -6.90 -11.43 -20.89
CA GLU A 44 -6.15 -12.30 -19.97
C GLU A 44 -6.95 -12.69 -18.70
N MET A 45 -8.09 -12.04 -18.44
CA MET A 45 -8.88 -12.22 -17.22
C MET A 45 -9.24 -13.68 -16.92
N ARG A 46 -9.46 -14.53 -17.93
CA ARG A 46 -10.03 -15.87 -17.72
C ARG A 46 -9.01 -16.88 -17.20
N GLU A 47 -7.77 -16.80 -17.68
CA GLU A 47 -6.66 -17.62 -17.18
C GLU A 47 -6.15 -17.09 -15.84
N VAL A 48 -5.96 -15.78 -15.75
CA VAL A 48 -5.45 -15.09 -14.56
C VAL A 48 -6.43 -15.20 -13.39
N ALA A 49 -7.75 -15.09 -13.62
CA ALA A 49 -8.74 -15.33 -12.56
C ALA A 49 -8.73 -16.76 -12.04
N ARG A 50 -8.53 -17.74 -12.92
CA ARG A 50 -8.59 -19.15 -12.53
C ARG A 50 -7.35 -19.59 -11.74
N SER A 51 -6.19 -19.03 -12.04
CA SER A 51 -4.95 -19.26 -11.28
C SER A 51 -4.96 -18.50 -9.95
N LEU A 52 -5.33 -17.22 -9.95
CA LEU A 52 -5.30 -16.37 -8.74
C LEU A 52 -6.39 -16.69 -7.71
N LEU A 53 -7.59 -17.12 -8.13
CA LEU A 53 -8.68 -17.43 -7.20
C LEU A 53 -8.47 -18.71 -6.41
N ARG A 54 -7.59 -19.59 -6.86
CA ARG A 54 -7.38 -20.92 -6.29
C ARG A 54 -6.28 -20.93 -5.23
N ASP A 55 -5.49 -19.87 -5.12
CA ASP A 55 -4.26 -19.86 -4.33
C ASP A 55 -4.40 -19.03 -3.05
N GLU A 56 -4.36 -19.69 -1.90
CA GLU A 56 -4.16 -19.04 -0.59
C GLU A 56 -2.88 -18.19 -0.58
N GLN A 57 -1.91 -18.53 -1.45
CA GLN A 57 -0.70 -17.74 -1.67
C GLN A 57 -0.98 -16.31 -2.13
N TRP A 58 -2.01 -16.06 -2.95
CA TRP A 58 -2.35 -14.70 -3.41
C TRP A 58 -2.76 -13.81 -2.23
N THR A 59 -3.67 -14.33 -1.40
CA THR A 59 -4.18 -13.62 -0.22
C THR A 59 -3.05 -13.35 0.77
N SER A 60 -2.17 -14.34 0.95
CA SER A 60 -0.98 -14.24 1.80
C SER A 60 0.05 -13.24 1.26
N ALA A 61 0.34 -13.26 -0.04
CA ALA A 61 1.27 -12.35 -0.70
C ALA A 61 0.77 -10.90 -0.64
N MET A 62 -0.51 -10.65 -0.91
CA MET A 62 -1.08 -9.31 -0.81
C MET A 62 -1.11 -8.78 0.63
N ARG A 63 -1.37 -9.63 1.62
CA ARG A 63 -1.25 -9.23 3.04
C ARG A 63 0.18 -8.91 3.43
N LYS A 64 1.17 -9.67 2.93
CA LYS A 64 2.59 -9.39 3.16
C LYS A 64 3.00 -8.06 2.52
N MET A 65 2.59 -7.79 1.28
CA MET A 65 2.81 -6.48 0.63
C MET A 65 2.16 -5.34 1.39
N ALA A 66 0.91 -5.49 1.84
CA ALA A 66 0.21 -4.48 2.62
C ALA A 66 0.95 -4.15 3.93
N LYS A 67 1.38 -5.18 4.67
CA LYS A 67 2.19 -5.00 5.89
C LYS A 67 3.52 -4.31 5.60
N LEU A 68 4.18 -4.68 4.50
CA LEU A 68 5.45 -4.09 4.09
C LEU A 68 5.28 -2.61 3.72
N GLN A 69 4.22 -2.25 2.98
CA GLN A 69 3.90 -0.86 2.62
C GLN A 69 3.56 0.00 3.83
N ILE A 70 2.79 -0.53 4.78
CA ILE A 70 2.51 0.17 6.05
C ILE A 70 3.80 0.35 6.85
N GLY A 71 4.62 -0.71 6.97
CA GLY A 71 5.90 -0.65 7.68
C GLY A 71 6.87 0.36 7.07
N LEU A 72 7.06 0.33 5.75
CA LEU A 72 7.89 1.30 5.02
C LEU A 72 7.36 2.73 5.17
N GLY A 73 6.04 2.93 5.06
CA GLY A 73 5.42 4.24 5.25
C GLY A 73 5.69 4.82 6.64
N ILE A 74 5.60 4.00 7.69
CA ILE A 74 5.91 4.39 9.06
C ILE A 74 7.40 4.71 9.21
N ILE A 75 8.28 3.85 8.72
CA ILE A 75 9.74 4.05 8.83
C ILE A 75 10.16 5.33 8.11
N LEU A 76 9.68 5.55 6.88
CA LEU A 76 10.00 6.76 6.11
C LEU A 76 9.47 8.01 6.81
N ALA A 77 8.23 8.00 7.31
CA ALA A 77 7.70 9.11 8.09
C ALA A 77 8.54 9.39 9.34
N PHE A 78 9.01 8.34 10.03
CA PHE A 78 9.86 8.45 11.21
C PHE A 78 11.25 9.01 10.89
N ILE A 79 11.87 8.59 9.78
CA ILE A 79 13.16 9.10 9.31
C ILE A 79 13.04 10.60 8.98
N VAL A 80 11.99 11.01 8.26
CA VAL A 80 11.79 12.43 7.92
C VAL A 80 11.56 13.26 9.18
N LEU A 81 10.79 12.76 10.14
CA LEU A 81 10.60 13.42 11.44
C LEU A 81 11.91 13.56 12.23
N LEU A 82 12.71 12.49 12.31
CA LEU A 82 14.01 12.52 12.98
C LEU A 82 14.97 13.50 12.31
N PHE A 83 15.04 13.50 10.99
CA PHE A 83 15.88 14.43 10.23
C PHE A 83 15.42 15.88 10.42
N SER A 84 14.10 16.11 10.53
CA SER A 84 13.51 17.43 10.79
C SER A 84 13.80 17.97 12.19
N PHE A 85 14.07 17.09 13.16
CA PHE A 85 14.42 17.45 14.53
C PHE A 85 15.93 17.59 14.76
N SER A 86 16.73 17.13 13.80
CA SER A 86 18.20 17.10 13.91
C SER A 86 18.87 18.38 13.36
N TRP A 87 18.10 19.40 12.99
CA TRP A 87 18.55 20.69 12.46
C TRP A 87 17.94 21.84 13.28
#